data_AF-A0A224YTB5-F1
#
_entry.id   AF-A0A224YTB5-F1
#
_cell.length_a   1.000
_cell.length_b   1.000
_cell.length_c   1.000
_cell.angle_alpha   90.00
_cell.angle_beta   90.00
_cell.angle_gamma   90.00
#
_symmetry.space_group_name_H-M   'P 1'
#
loop_
_entity.id
_entity.type
_entity.pdbx_description
1 polymer ?
#
loop_
_entity_poly.entity_id
_entity_poly.type
_entity_poly.pdbx_seq_one_letter_code
_entity_poly.pdbx_strand_id
1 'polypeptide(L)'
;MTYEEIQEKYPEEFAARDQDKFHYRYPRGESYEDLVARLEPVIMELERQENVLVVAHQAVLRCLLAYFLDKNSEELPYLRVPLHSIIKLTPMAYGCEMKKFSVPIAAVDTHRAKPSIPGTLEDKFKSKNDE
;
A
#
# COMPACT_ATOMS: atom_id res chain seq x y z
N MET A 1 -15.37 -5.54 3.07
CA MET A 1 -15.96 -5.51 1.73
C MET A 1 -14.89 -5.90 0.73
N THR A 2 -15.23 -6.72 -0.27
CA THR A 2 -14.38 -6.97 -1.43
C THR A 2 -14.34 -5.73 -2.33
N TYR A 3 -13.38 -5.68 -3.28
CA TYR A 3 -13.36 -4.56 -4.23
C TYR A 3 -14.60 -4.56 -5.14
N GLU A 4 -15.11 -5.74 -5.49
CA GLU A 4 -16.36 -5.89 -6.25
C GLU A 4 -17.55 -5.31 -5.50
N GLU A 5 -17.74 -5.66 -4.23
CA GLU A 5 -18.83 -5.10 -3.41
C GLU A 5 -18.74 -3.58 -3.27
N ILE A 6 -17.52 -3.02 -3.21
CA ILE A 6 -17.30 -1.57 -3.14
C ILE A 6 -17.65 -0.93 -4.49
N GLN A 7 -17.23 -1.51 -5.60
CA GLN A 7 -17.54 -1.04 -6.95
C GLN A 7 -19.06 -1.04 -7.20
N GLU A 8 -19.77 -2.08 -6.76
CA GLU A 8 -21.22 -2.20 -6.93
C GLU A 8 -22.00 -1.25 -6.04
N LYS A 9 -21.65 -1.16 -4.74
CA LYS A 9 -22.42 -0.35 -3.76
C LYS A 9 -22.04 1.13 -3.78
N TYR A 10 -20.79 1.45 -4.11
CA TYR A 10 -20.24 2.80 -4.06
C TYR A 10 -19.39 3.10 -5.32
N PRO A 11 -19.98 3.05 -6.52
CA PRO A 11 -19.24 3.20 -7.79
C PRO A 11 -18.53 4.56 -7.90
N GLU A 12 -19.16 5.64 -7.45
CA GLU A 12 -18.60 6.99 -7.50
C GLU A 12 -17.38 7.11 -6.58
N GLU A 13 -17.48 6.59 -5.35
CA GLU A 13 -16.40 6.56 -4.37
C GLU A 13 -15.22 5.70 -4.85
N PHE A 14 -15.52 4.56 -5.47
CA PHE A 14 -14.51 3.66 -6.04
C PHE A 14 -13.71 4.36 -7.16
N ALA A 15 -14.40 5.07 -8.06
CA ALA A 15 -13.75 5.85 -9.11
C ALA A 15 -12.99 7.06 -8.57
N ALA A 16 -13.55 7.81 -7.62
CA ALA A 16 -12.91 8.97 -6.99
C ALA A 16 -11.60 8.56 -6.31
N ARG A 17 -11.60 7.42 -5.62
CA ARG A 17 -10.38 6.86 -5.02
C ARG A 17 -9.33 6.48 -6.05
N ASP A 18 -9.72 5.97 -7.22
CA ASP A 18 -8.76 5.60 -8.25
C ASP A 18 -8.14 6.83 -8.94
N GLN A 19 -8.88 7.93 -9.01
CA GLN A 19 -8.40 9.21 -9.55
C GLN A 19 -7.31 9.81 -8.65
N ASP A 20 -7.56 9.87 -7.34
CA ASP A 20 -6.60 10.38 -6.36
C ASP A 20 -6.57 9.54 -5.09
N LYS A 21 -5.86 8.42 -5.17
CA LYS A 21 -5.76 7.47 -4.06
C LYS A 21 -5.00 8.03 -2.85
N PHE A 22 -4.17 9.06 -3.04
CA PHE A 22 -3.37 9.60 -1.95
C PHE A 22 -4.23 10.47 -1.03
N HIS A 23 -4.98 11.40 -1.60
CA HIS A 23 -5.82 12.34 -0.84
C HIS A 23 -7.24 11.80 -0.55
N TYR A 24 -7.75 10.87 -1.36
CA TYR A 24 -9.10 10.35 -1.16
C TYR A 24 -9.26 9.69 0.21
N ARG A 25 -10.29 10.14 0.94
CA ARG A 25 -10.67 9.63 2.26
C ARG A 25 -11.99 8.88 2.14
N TYR A 26 -12.01 7.61 2.51
CA TYR A 26 -13.27 6.86 2.62
C TYR A 26 -14.23 7.55 3.61
N PRO A 27 -15.56 7.44 3.44
CA PRO A 27 -16.51 7.96 4.42
C PRO A 27 -16.23 7.40 5.82
N ARG A 28 -15.86 8.28 6.77
CA ARG A 28 -15.41 7.94 8.13
C ARG A 28 -14.12 7.09 8.21
N GLY A 29 -13.30 7.13 7.16
CA GLY A 29 -12.00 6.46 7.10
C GLY A 29 -10.83 7.44 7.06
N GLU A 30 -9.66 6.90 6.71
CA GLU A 30 -8.40 7.65 6.52
C GLU A 30 -8.02 7.66 5.02
N SER A 31 -7.35 8.72 4.58
CA SER A 31 -6.59 8.77 3.32
C SER A 31 -5.15 8.25 3.53
N TYR A 32 -4.36 8.14 2.45
CA TYR A 32 -2.91 7.88 2.63
C TYR A 32 -2.19 9.09 3.21
N GLU A 33 -2.66 10.32 2.93
CA GLU A 33 -2.15 11.54 3.54
C GLU A 33 -2.33 11.52 5.07
N ASP A 34 -3.52 11.15 5.56
CA ASP A 34 -3.78 10.98 7.00
C ASP A 34 -2.85 9.95 7.62
N LEU A 35 -2.63 8.84 6.90
CA LEU A 35 -1.77 7.76 7.34
C LEU A 35 -0.30 8.18 7.42
N VAL A 36 0.18 9.00 6.48
CA VAL A 36 1.53 9.56 6.51
C VAL A 36 1.71 10.45 7.74
N ALA A 37 0.79 11.37 7.99
CA ALA A 37 0.83 12.24 9.17
C ALA A 37 0.84 11.43 10.48
N ARG A 38 0.03 10.37 10.56
CA ARG A 38 0.00 9.47 11.73
C ARG A 38 1.27 8.66 11.95
N LEU A 39 2.04 8.39 10.88
CA LEU A 39 3.27 7.60 10.95
C LEU A 39 4.53 8.44 11.24
N GLU A 40 4.42 9.77 11.27
CA GLU A 40 5.55 10.65 11.57
C GLU A 40 6.31 10.27 12.86
N PRO A 41 5.65 10.00 14.01
CA PRO A 41 6.37 9.60 15.22
C PRO A 41 7.06 8.22 15.10
N VAL A 42 6.50 7.32 14.29
CA VAL A 42 7.08 5.99 14.04
C VAL A 42 8.34 6.13 13.20
N ILE A 43 8.32 6.99 12.19
CA ILE A 43 9.47 7.27 11.33
C ILE A 43 10.63 7.84 12.16
N MET A 44 10.34 8.83 13.01
CA MET A 44 11.35 9.41 13.91
C MET A 44 12.01 8.36 14.81
N GLU A 45 11.23 7.42 15.35
CA GLU A 45 11.76 6.35 16.18
C GLU A 45 12.59 5.34 15.35
N LEU A 46 12.17 5.04 14.11
CA LEU A 46 12.92 4.17 13.21
C LEU A 46 14.28 4.75 12.82
N GLU A 47 14.40 6.07 12.67
CA GLU A 47 15.70 6.72 12.41
C GLU A 47 16.63 6.70 13.63
N ARG A 48 16.07 6.63 14.84
CA ARG A 48 16.85 6.60 16.08
C ARG A 48 17.42 5.22 16.40
N GLN A 49 16.78 4.17 15.92
CA GLN A 49 17.14 2.78 16.21
C GLN A 49 18.09 2.20 15.16
N GLU A 50 18.87 1.19 15.53
CA GLU A 50 19.75 0.48 14.59
C GLU A 50 18.99 -0.66 13.87
N ASN A 51 18.91 -1.84 14.48
CA ASN A 51 18.28 -3.01 13.89
C ASN A 51 16.84 -3.15 14.41
N VAL A 52 15.85 -2.91 13.54
CA VAL A 52 14.42 -3.00 13.88
C VAL A 52 13.70 -3.91 12.88
N LEU A 53 12.78 -4.73 13.39
CA LEU A 53 11.81 -5.46 12.59
C LEU A 53 10.42 -4.85 12.78
N VAL A 54 9.84 -4.33 11.69
CA VAL A 54 8.47 -3.82 11.67
C VAL A 54 7.57 -4.85 11.00
N VAL A 55 6.58 -5.35 11.74
CA VAL A 55 5.49 -6.20 11.22
C VAL A 55 4.21 -5.37 11.21
N ALA A 56 3.72 -5.04 10.01
CA ALA A 56 2.58 -4.16 9.83
C ALA A 56 1.73 -4.54 8.61
N HIS A 57 0.81 -3.65 8.22
CA HIS A 57 -0.14 -3.87 7.14
C HIS A 57 0.30 -3.22 5.82
N GLN A 58 -0.28 -3.66 4.70
CA GLN A 58 0.09 -3.20 3.35
C GLN A 58 0.13 -1.66 3.21
N ALA A 59 -0.89 -0.94 3.66
CA ALA A 59 -0.91 0.53 3.53
C ALA A 59 0.17 1.21 4.40
N VAL A 60 0.37 0.73 5.63
CA VAL A 60 1.40 1.24 6.55
C VAL A 60 2.80 1.02 5.97
N LEU A 61 3.08 -0.20 5.49
CA LEU A 61 4.35 -0.56 4.90
C LEU A 61 4.64 0.23 3.61
N ARG A 62 3.60 0.58 2.82
CA ARG A 62 3.77 1.48 1.67
C ARG A 62 4.27 2.87 2.11
N CYS A 63 3.69 3.45 3.16
CA CYS A 63 4.15 4.74 3.68
C CYS A 63 5.59 4.67 4.18
N LEU A 64 5.95 3.64 4.95
CA LEU A 64 7.32 3.45 5.44
C LEU A 64 8.31 3.26 4.29
N LEU A 65 7.98 2.43 3.29
CA LEU A 65 8.82 2.24 2.11
C LEU A 65 8.95 3.52 1.29
N ALA A 66 7.89 4.29 1.15
CA ALA A 66 7.92 5.54 0.41
C ALA A 66 8.86 6.55 1.07
N TYR A 67 8.86 6.62 2.40
CA TYR A 67 9.79 7.46 3.13
C TYR A 67 11.26 7.05 2.88
N PHE A 68 11.61 5.78 3.10
CA PHE A 68 13.01 5.34 2.97
C PHE A 68 13.51 5.26 1.51
N LEU A 69 12.62 5.14 0.54
CA LEU A 69 12.95 5.04 -0.89
C LEU A 69 12.68 6.34 -1.66
N ASP A 70 12.39 7.44 -0.95
CA ASP A 70 12.12 8.77 -1.51
C ASP A 70 11.07 8.75 -2.63
N LYS A 71 9.90 8.17 -2.32
CA LYS A 71 8.76 8.04 -3.25
C LYS A 71 7.73 9.13 -3.03
N ASN A 72 7.29 9.73 -4.14
CA ASN A 72 6.26 10.76 -4.13
C ASN A 72 4.87 10.21 -3.78
N SER A 73 3.94 11.13 -3.52
CA SER A 73 2.54 10.86 -3.18
C SER A 73 1.77 10.09 -4.26
N GLU A 74 2.17 10.18 -5.53
CA GLU A 74 1.54 9.44 -6.62
C GLU A 74 1.97 7.96 -6.64
N GLU A 75 3.23 7.66 -6.36
CA GLU A 75 3.79 6.31 -6.32
C GLU A 75 3.42 5.56 -5.02
N LEU A 76 3.42 6.27 -3.88
CA LEU A 76 3.30 5.71 -2.54
C LEU A 76 2.10 4.74 -2.39
N PRO A 77 0.85 5.11 -2.75
CA PRO A 77 -0.32 4.24 -2.59
C PRO A 77 -0.28 2.96 -3.43
N TYR A 78 0.67 2.85 -4.36
CA TYR A 78 0.82 1.76 -5.32
C TYR A 78 2.13 0.99 -5.15
N LEU A 79 2.94 1.27 -4.11
CA LEU A 79 4.12 0.47 -3.83
C LEU A 79 3.72 -1.00 -3.55
N ARG A 80 4.52 -1.93 -4.08
CA ARG A 80 4.22 -3.37 -3.97
C ARG A 80 4.84 -3.95 -2.70
N VAL A 81 3.95 -4.41 -1.81
CA VAL A 81 4.30 -5.07 -0.54
C VAL A 81 3.65 -6.46 -0.54
N PRO A 82 4.32 -7.47 -1.13
CA PRO A 82 3.77 -8.82 -1.19
C PRO A 82 3.72 -9.48 0.19
N LEU A 83 2.74 -10.35 0.40
CA LEU A 83 2.67 -11.20 1.58
C LEU A 83 3.85 -12.18 1.63
N HIS A 84 4.15 -12.69 2.83
CA HIS A 84 5.20 -13.68 3.09
C HIS A 84 6.56 -13.29 2.48
N SER A 85 6.87 -12.00 2.53
CA SER A 85 8.12 -11.45 2.02
C SER A 85 8.71 -10.52 3.08
N ILE A 86 10.02 -10.62 3.28
CA ILE A 86 10.78 -9.73 4.15
C ILE A 86 11.45 -8.70 3.24
N ILE A 87 11.25 -7.42 3.53
CA ILE A 87 11.93 -6.33 2.85
C ILE A 87 12.98 -5.79 3.81
N LYS A 88 14.26 -6.02 3.48
CA LYS A 88 15.37 -5.43 4.20
C LYS A 88 15.71 -4.10 3.56
N LEU A 89 15.73 -3.07 4.38
CA LEU A 89 16.21 -1.74 4.04
C LEU A 89 17.59 -1.55 4.66
N THR A 90 18.52 -0.98 3.93
CA THR A 90 19.87 -0.65 4.42
C THR A 90 20.18 0.79 4.04
N PRO A 91 20.05 1.73 4.98
CA PRO A 91 20.39 3.13 4.76
C PRO A 91 21.84 3.27 4.29
N MET A 92 22.06 4.11 3.28
CA MET A 92 23.36 4.44 2.71
C MET A 92 23.52 5.96 2.62
N ALA A 93 24.73 6.45 2.36
CA ALA A 93 25.01 7.89 2.29
C ALA A 93 24.14 8.66 1.25
N TYR A 94 23.68 7.98 0.19
CA TYR A 94 22.87 8.57 -0.89
C TYR A 94 21.63 7.74 -1.20
N GLY A 95 20.87 7.36 -0.17
CA GLY A 95 19.58 6.68 -0.30
C GLY A 95 19.51 5.40 0.52
N CYS A 96 18.67 4.46 0.10
CA CYS A 96 18.45 3.22 0.84
C CYS A 96 18.49 2.01 -0.10
N GLU A 97 19.32 1.02 0.22
CA GLU A 97 19.34 -0.25 -0.50
C GLU A 97 18.14 -1.11 -0.04
N MET A 98 17.36 -1.62 -0.98
CA MET A 98 16.24 -2.52 -0.72
C MET A 98 16.55 -3.94 -1.22
N LYS A 99 16.47 -4.93 -0.31
CA LYS A 99 16.54 -6.37 -0.64
C LYS A 99 15.25 -7.06 -0.24
N LYS A 100 14.75 -7.96 -1.08
CA LYS A 100 13.52 -8.72 -0.84
C LYS A 100 13.85 -10.19 -0.67
N PHE A 101 13.31 -10.79 0.38
CA PHE A 101 13.44 -12.21 0.67
C PHE A 101 12.04 -12.83 0.70
N SER A 102 11.79 -13.78 -0.19
CA SER A 102 10.52 -14.52 -0.19
C SER A 102 10.62 -15.68 0.78
N VAL A 103 9.62 -15.82 1.65
CA VAL A 103 9.44 -16.99 2.50
C VAL A 103 8.67 -18.03 1.67
N PRO A 104 9.08 -19.32 1.65
CA PRO A 104 8.47 -20.36 0.81
C PRO A 104 7.11 -20.83 1.36
N ILE A 105 6.19 -19.89 1.54
CA ILE A 105 4.83 -20.12 2.01
C ILE A 105 3.91 -19.39 1.03
N ALA A 106 2.99 -20.11 0.39
CA ALA A 106 2.04 -19.53 -0.56
C ALA A 106 1.14 -18.47 0.12
N ALA A 107 0.80 -17.42 -0.61
CA ALA A 107 -0.12 -16.38 -0.18
C ALA A 107 -0.90 -15.83 -1.38
N VAL A 108 -2.07 -15.26 -1.10
CA VAL A 108 -2.87 -14.52 -2.09
C VAL A 108 -2.19 -13.19 -2.46
N ASP A 109 -2.43 -12.72 -3.68
CA ASP A 109 -1.99 -11.38 -4.10
C ASP A 109 -3.05 -10.33 -3.74
N THR A 110 -2.70 -9.40 -2.86
CA THR A 110 -3.59 -8.31 -2.43
C THR A 110 -3.28 -6.99 -3.15
N HIS A 111 -2.36 -7.01 -4.12
CA HIS A 111 -1.96 -5.82 -4.86
C HIS A 111 -2.92 -5.53 -6.01
N ARG A 112 -3.63 -4.38 -5.92
CA ARG A 112 -4.37 -3.77 -7.03
C ARG A 112 -3.58 -2.61 -7.61
N ALA A 113 -3.26 -2.67 -8.90
CA ALA A 113 -2.48 -1.64 -9.58
C ALA A 113 -3.32 -0.35 -9.76
N LYS A 114 -2.66 0.74 -10.16
CA LYS A 114 -3.37 1.95 -10.60
C LYS A 114 -4.10 1.62 -11.91
N PRO A 115 -5.43 1.68 -11.98
CA PRO A 115 -6.14 1.33 -13.20
C PRO A 115 -5.93 2.42 -14.25
N SER A 116 -5.88 2.01 -15.53
CA SER A 116 -5.81 2.97 -16.65
C SER A 116 -7.09 3.81 -16.78
N ILE A 117 -8.24 3.22 -16.40
CA ILE A 117 -9.54 3.86 -16.38
C ILE A 117 -10.08 3.78 -14.94
N PRO A 118 -10.21 4.91 -14.22
CA PRO A 118 -10.74 4.91 -12.86
C PRO A 118 -12.08 4.19 -12.74
N GLY A 119 -12.27 3.44 -11.67
CA GLY A 119 -13.50 2.67 -11.46
C GLY A 119 -13.50 1.29 -12.11
N THR A 120 -12.46 0.91 -12.86
CA THR A 120 -12.33 -0.42 -13.47
C THR A 120 -11.83 -1.45 -12.45
N LEU A 121 -12.41 -2.64 -12.43
CA LEU A 121 -11.98 -3.74 -11.57
C LEU A 121 -11.34 -4.87 -12.38
N GLU A 122 -10.12 -5.27 -11.99
CA GLU A 122 -9.39 -6.40 -12.60
C GLU A 122 -10.12 -7.72 -12.31
N ASP A 123 -10.10 -8.66 -13.27
CA ASP A 123 -10.85 -9.92 -13.15
C ASP A 123 -10.46 -10.78 -11.95
N LYS A 124 -9.21 -10.67 -11.47
CA LYS A 124 -8.74 -11.39 -10.29
C LYS A 124 -9.44 -10.97 -8.98
N PHE A 125 -10.11 -9.82 -8.97
CA PHE A 125 -10.85 -9.29 -7.82
C PHE A 125 -12.37 -9.43 -7.95
N LYS A 126 -12.85 -9.90 -9.11
CA LYS A 126 -14.25 -10.25 -9.30
C LYS A 126 -14.49 -11.64 -8.71
N SER A 127 -15.64 -11.83 -8.09
CA SER A 127 -16.06 -13.17 -7.68
C SER A 127 -16.21 -14.00 -8.94
N LYS A 128 -15.62 -15.19 -8.95
CA LYS A 128 -16.00 -16.19 -9.95
C LYS A 128 -17.44 -16.57 -9.61
N ASN A 129 -18.40 -16.12 -10.41
CA ASN A 129 -19.69 -16.80 -10.42
C ASN A 129 -19.40 -18.21 -10.91
N ASP A 130 -19.33 -19.15 -9.98
CA ASP A 130 -19.40 -20.57 -10.28
C ASP A 130 -20.76 -20.80 -10.98
N GLU A 131 -20.73 -21.08 -12.29
CA GLU A 131 -21.84 -21.73 -13.00
C GLU A 131 -22.00 -23.17 -12.50
#